data_AF-M5JRP5-F1
#
_entry.id   AF-M5JRP5-F1
#
_cell.length_a   1.000
_cell.length_b   1.000
_cell.length_c   1.000
_cell.angle_alpha   90.00
_cell.angle_beta   90.00
_cell.angle_gamma   90.00
#
_symmetry.space_group_name_H-M   'P 1'
#
loop_
_entity.id
_entity.type
_entity.pdbx_description
1 polymer ?
#
loop_
_entity_poly.entity_id
_entity_poly.type
_entity_poly.pdbx_seq_one_letter_code
_entity_poly.pdbx_strand_id
1 'polypeptide(L)' 'MTDQRPLLRVRNLRTEFKSHRGTVRILDNVSFDVGQGRIVGLVGESGSGKSMTALS' A
#
# COMPACT_ATOMS: atom_id res chain seq x y z
N MET A 1 21.16 -19.30 5.90
CA MET A 1 21.17 -17.86 5.58
C MET A 1 19.80 -17.51 5.04
N THR A 2 18.99 -16.80 5.82
CA THR A 2 17.67 -16.32 5.39
C THR A 2 17.86 -15.37 4.21
N ASP A 3 17.23 -15.68 3.08
CA ASP A 3 17.28 -14.86 1.87
C ASP A 3 16.93 -13.41 2.24
N GLN A 4 17.84 -12.47 1.94
CA GLN A 4 17.71 -11.05 2.25
C GLN A 4 16.70 -10.35 1.30
N ARG A 5 16.03 -11.11 0.44
CA ARG A 5 15.04 -10.58 -0.50
C ARG A 5 13.67 -10.47 0.17
N PRO A 6 12.99 -9.32 0.01
CA PRO A 6 11.64 -9.17 0.52
C PRO A 6 10.70 -10.13 -0.21
N LEU A 7 9.78 -10.73 0.54
CA LEU A 7 8.74 -11.60 -0.01
C LEU A 7 7.71 -10.77 -0.80
N LEU A 8 7.37 -9.60 -0.29
CA LEU A 8 6.52 -8.62 -0.97
C LEU A 8 7.29 -7.32 -1.13
N ARG A 9 7.27 -6.78 -2.34
CA ARG A 9 7.85 -5.48 -2.67
C ARG A 9 6.81 -4.66 -3.41
N VAL A 10 6.32 -3.61 -2.77
CA VAL A 10 5.40 -2.63 -3.34
C VAL A 10 6.18 -1.37 -3.66
N ARG A 11 6.04 -0.86 -4.89
CA ARG A 11 6.75 0.35 -5.34
C ARG A 11 5.79 1.26 -6.09
N ASN A 12 5.86 2.55 -5.76
CA ASN A 12 5.13 3.64 -6.42
C ASN A 12 3.63 3.36 -6.56
N LEU A 13 3.02 2.70 -5.56
CA LEU A 13 1.60 2.34 -5.59
C LEU A 13 0.76 3.62 -5.59
N ARG A 14 -0.12 3.72 -6.59
CA ARG A 14 -1.04 4.82 -6.78
C ARG A 14 -2.42 4.27 -7.12
N THR A 15 -3.42 4.76 -6.41
CA THR A 15 -4.81 4.35 -6.59
C THR A 15 -5.67 5.60 -6.67
N GLU A 16 -6.41 5.73 -7.78
CA GLU A 16 -7.25 6.87 -8.09
C GLU A 16 -8.67 6.41 -8.41
N PHE A 17 -9.67 7.12 -7.88
CA PHE A 17 -11.09 6.88 -8.17
C PHE A 17 -11.64 8.04 -8.97
N LYS A 18 -12.26 7.72 -10.11
CA LYS A 18 -12.96 8.69 -10.93
C LYS A 18 -14.41 8.83 -10.43
N SER A 19 -14.83 10.07 -10.21
CA SER A 19 -16.19 10.43 -9.86
C SER A 19 -16.66 11.58 -10.76
N HIS A 20 -17.98 11.80 -10.82
CA HIS A 20 -18.59 12.96 -11.48
C HIS A 20 -18.06 14.31 -10.94
N ARG A 21 -17.52 14.32 -9.71
CA ARG A 21 -16.92 15.49 -9.07
C ARG A 21 -15.41 15.62 -9.28
N GLY A 22 -14.81 14.74 -10.07
CA GLY A 22 -13.37 14.72 -10.36
C GLY A 22 -12.69 13.42 -9.94
N THR A 23 -11.36 13.40 -10.09
CA THR A 23 -10.52 12.25 -9.71
C THR A 23 -10.03 12.46 -8.29
N VAL A 24 -10.28 11.48 -7.42
CA VAL A 24 -9.77 11.45 -6.04
C VAL A 24 -8.61 10.47 -5.99
N ARG A 25 -7.43 10.95 -5.60
CA ARG A 25 -6.27 10.11 -5.34
C ARG A 25 -6.32 9.61 -3.90
N ILE A 26 -6.37 8.29 -3.71
CA ILE A 26 -6.41 7.65 -2.39
C ILE A 26 -5.02 7.26 -1.93
N LEU A 27 -4.24 6.66 -2.83
CA LEU A 27 -2.84 6.32 -2.57
C LEU A 27 -1.97 7.14 -3.51
N ASP A 28 -0.93 7.77 -2.97
CA ASP A 28 0.06 8.50 -3.74
C ASP A 28 1.47 8.02 -3.42
N ASN A 29 2.07 7.34 -4.39
CA ASN A 29 3.48 6.93 -4.36
C ASN A 29 3.87 6.10 -3.12
N VAL A 30 3.04 5.13 -2.74
CA VAL A 30 3.30 4.27 -1.59
C VAL A 30 4.31 3.17 -1.95
N SER A 31 5.38 3.05 -1.17
CA SER A 31 6.44 2.05 -1.39
C SER A 31 6.84 1.40 -0.06
N PHE A 32 6.83 0.06 -0.02
CA PHE A 32 7.27 -0.69 1.16
C PHE A 32 7.69 -2.12 0.79
N ASP A 33 8.39 -2.78 1.71
CA ASP A 33 8.83 -4.16 1.61
C ASP A 33 8.31 -4.96 2.81
N VAL A 34 7.92 -6.22 2.57
CA VAL A 34 7.62 -7.19 3.64
C VAL A 34 8.53 -8.39 3.47
N GLY A 35 9.35 -8.67 4.49
CA GLY A 35 10.22 -9.84 4.52
C GLY A 35 9.45 -11.14 4.71
N GLN A 36 10.04 -12.26 4.31
CA GLN A 36 9.46 -13.59 4.54
C GLN A 36 9.28 -13.85 6.05
N GLY A 37 8.11 -14.39 6.43
CA GLY A 37 7.79 -14.71 7.82
C GLY A 37 7.55 -13.50 8.72
N ARG A 38 7.42 -12.28 8.16
CA ARG A 38 7.12 -11.07 8.92
C ARG A 38 5.63 -10.83 9.02
N ILE A 39 5.19 -10.34 10.18
CA ILE A 39 3.84 -9.81 10.41
C ILE A 39 3.96 -8.29 10.47
N VAL A 40 3.20 -7.59 9.64
CA VAL A 40 3.23 -6.12 9.53
C VAL A 40 1.82 -5.59 9.77
N GLY A 41 1.71 -4.54 10.59
CA GLY A 41 0.47 -3.81 10.82
C GLY A 41 0.48 -2.47 10.07
N LEU A 42 -0.62 -2.16 9.38
CA LEU A 42 -0.83 -0.86 8.74
C LEU A 42 -1.87 -0.05 9.53
N VAL A 43 -1.43 1.07 10.11
CA VAL A 43 -2.24 1.91 11.01
C VAL A 43 -2.35 3.35 10.49
N GLY A 44 -3.38 4.07 10.93
CA GLY A 44 -3.68 5.43 10.49
C GLY A 44 -5.16 5.79 10.59
N GLU A 45 -5.49 7.07 10.44
CA GLU A 45 -6.85 7.62 10.54
C GLU A 45 -7.83 7.01 9.54
N SER A 46 -9.14 7.09 9.81
CA SER A 46 -10.16 6.67 8.86
C SER A 46 -10.00 7.42 7.53
N GLY A 47 -10.04 6.71 6.41
CA GLY A 47 -9.84 7.30 5.08
C GLY A 47 -8.39 7.45 4.60
N SER A 48 -7.38 7.11 5.42
CA SER A 48 -5.96 7.23 5.02
C SER A 48 -5.47 6.22 3.96
N GLY A 49 -6.36 5.39 3.41
CA GLY A 49 -6.02 4.42 2.36
C GLY A 49 -5.59 3.03 2.83
N LYS A 50 -5.58 2.71 4.13
CA LYS A 50 -5.15 1.41 4.67
C LYS A 50 -5.75 0.19 3.96
N SER A 51 -7.08 0.14 3.84
CA SER A 51 -7.78 -0.97 3.18
C SER A 51 -7.45 -1.02 1.69
N MET A 52 -7.28 0.14 1.04
CA MET A 52 -6.87 0.18 -0.37
C MET A 52 -5.45 -0.33 -0.55
N THR A 53 -4.52 -0.02 0.36
CA THR A 53 -3.15 -0.55 0.33
C THR A 53 -3.10 -2.07 0.43
N ALA A 54 -4.06 -2.68 1.13
CA ALA A 54 -4.15 -4.14 1.27
C ALA A 54 -4.85 -4.84 0.08
N LEU A 55 -5.63 -4.10 -0.73
CA LEU A 55 -6.46 -4.64 -1.81
C LEU A 55 -5.98 -4.28 -3.23
N SER A 56 -5.01 -3.38 -3.36
CA SER A 56 -4.43 -2.95 -4.65
C SER A 56 -3.20 -3.77 -5.00
#